data_AF-A0A6A5WF14-F1
#
_entry.id   AF-A0A6A5WF14-F1
#
_cell.length_a   1.000
_cell.length_b   1.000
_cell.length_c   1.000
_cell.angle_alpha   90.00
_cell.angle_beta   90.00
_cell.angle_gamma   90.00
#
_symmetry.space_group_name_H-M   'P 1'
#
loop_
_entity.id
_entity.type
_entity.pdbx_description
1 polymer ?
#
loop_
_entity_poly.entity_id
_entity_poly.type
_entity_poly.pdbx_seq_one_letter_code
_entity_poly.pdbx_strand_id
1 'polypeptide(L)'
;MTLPFQCIEAYSLPTERSCEWAVFGVCGSRLVVQTSSGVTSTWPTEQYPTRSTEPADEPEGPPGKRVKLSPPADQIMNFSCLTLSNGKEHIVAITAEDKCIRVFRLDSENQLQQLSQRCMARRPCALAITSDDSTILCADKFGDVYSLPLQYTPEDDMTETPIPEESETPAEKDYKPAASVLTVHSGRNRKVLEEQMKQASKGVKKSKEPLKFKHELLLGHVSMLTDIAYARIDERSYILTADRDEHIRVSRGPPQAHIIEGFCQGHDEFVTKLCLPTPGVLVSGGGDPHLYIWDWVNSRLLNKFCIRDAVSAFMKTLTEDKSNLEDKISKTVVSGIWNVPATSTQDVILVACEGVPAVFSISLGGTNGPPVLGQTIPLTGNALDVGIISQNKEFCTAIVSIDNIHKPGSTTEIREDEGPNRLQCFSCKGNEWHEDSDVMAKLEWLNRRALGDEGDSGTDSKVTSQSPRRADEKALRDILYGMENLRKRPGAED
;
A
#
# COMPACT_ATOMS: atom_id res chain seq x y z
N MET A 1 1.62 22.11 8.86
CA MET A 1 2.56 21.18 8.20
C MET A 1 1.74 20.38 7.21
N THR A 2 2.14 20.43 5.94
CA THR A 2 1.52 19.64 4.88
C THR A 2 1.81 18.16 5.11
N LEU A 3 0.78 17.31 5.04
CA LEU A 3 0.94 15.86 5.19
C LEU A 3 1.67 15.26 3.96
N PRO A 4 2.53 14.24 4.16
CA PRO A 4 3.22 13.55 3.07
C PRO A 4 2.24 12.68 2.27
N PHE A 5 2.65 12.28 1.06
CA PHE A 5 1.88 11.31 0.29
C PHE A 5 2.16 9.90 0.79
N GLN A 6 1.12 9.12 1.08
CA GLN A 6 1.30 7.72 1.54
C GLN A 6 1.66 6.81 0.37
N CYS A 7 1.06 7.06 -0.79
CA CYS A 7 1.34 6.35 -2.02
C CYS A 7 1.38 7.37 -3.16
N ILE A 8 2.21 7.09 -4.15
CA ILE A 8 2.28 7.84 -5.40
C ILE A 8 2.32 6.88 -6.57
N GLU A 9 1.70 7.29 -7.67
CA GLU A 9 1.76 6.57 -8.94
C GLU A 9 2.11 7.58 -10.02
N ALA A 10 2.85 7.17 -11.04
CA ALA A 10 3.21 8.04 -12.14
C ALA A 10 3.22 7.28 -13.45
N TYR A 11 2.87 7.98 -14.53
CA TYR A 11 3.05 7.45 -15.86
C TYR A 11 3.57 8.52 -16.81
N SER A 12 4.12 8.05 -17.93
CA SER A 12 4.46 8.87 -19.07
C SER A 12 3.79 8.37 -20.36
N LEU A 13 3.48 9.32 -21.23
CA LEU A 13 3.02 9.10 -22.59
C LEU A 13 4.03 9.77 -23.54
N PRO A 14 4.73 8.98 -24.38
CA PRO A 14 5.59 9.56 -25.40
C PRO A 14 4.72 10.26 -26.46
N THR A 15 4.98 11.56 -26.69
CA THR A 15 4.37 12.30 -27.82
C THR A 15 5.45 12.69 -28.84
N GLU A 16 5.04 13.08 -30.05
CA GLU A 16 5.97 13.42 -31.16
C GLU A 16 6.94 14.57 -30.83
N ARG A 17 6.64 15.41 -29.82
CA ARG A 17 7.40 16.63 -29.50
C ARG A 17 7.86 16.74 -28.04
N SER A 18 7.24 16.01 -27.11
CA SER A 18 7.55 16.02 -25.67
C SER A 18 7.13 14.72 -24.98
N CYS A 19 7.56 14.53 -23.73
CA CYS A 19 6.99 13.49 -22.88
C CYS A 19 5.88 14.12 -22.03
N GLU A 20 4.63 13.70 -22.24
CA GLU A 20 3.57 14.01 -21.30
C GLU A 20 3.66 13.06 -20.12
N TRP A 21 3.34 13.54 -18.93
CA TRP A 21 3.33 12.72 -17.72
C TRP A 21 2.25 13.18 -16.77
N ALA A 22 1.81 12.27 -15.91
CA ALA A 22 0.93 12.56 -14.80
C ALA A 22 1.47 11.87 -13.53
N VAL A 23 1.34 12.57 -12.41
CA VAL A 23 1.73 12.10 -11.09
C VAL A 23 0.51 12.15 -10.20
N PHE A 24 0.17 11.02 -9.61
CA PHE A 24 -0.90 10.84 -8.66
C PHE A 24 -0.29 10.71 -7.27
N GLY A 25 -0.94 11.33 -6.29
CA GLY A 25 -0.56 11.19 -4.89
C GLY A 25 -1.79 11.06 -4.01
N VAL A 26 -1.73 10.14 -3.04
CA VAL A 26 -2.75 10.05 -2.01
C VAL A 26 -2.23 10.64 -0.71
N CYS A 27 -3.06 11.45 -0.06
CA CYS A 27 -2.77 12.10 1.21
C CYS A 27 -4.00 12.00 2.13
N GLY A 28 -4.00 11.03 3.04
CA GLY A 28 -5.14 10.74 3.92
C GLY A 28 -6.37 10.36 3.09
N SER A 29 -7.40 11.20 3.11
CA SER A 29 -8.66 11.00 2.40
C SER A 29 -8.71 11.61 0.99
N ARG A 30 -7.62 12.23 0.53
CA ARG A 30 -7.57 12.92 -0.76
C ARG A 30 -6.67 12.18 -1.76
N LEU A 31 -7.16 12.09 -2.98
CA LEU A 31 -6.39 11.69 -4.16
C LEU A 31 -6.19 12.94 -5.02
N VAL A 32 -4.94 13.24 -5.38
CA VAL A 32 -4.59 14.39 -6.22
C VAL A 32 -3.80 13.92 -7.42
N VAL A 33 -3.89 14.68 -8.52
CA VAL A 33 -3.09 14.47 -9.71
C VAL A 33 -2.57 15.80 -10.24
N GLN A 34 -1.35 15.77 -10.76
CA GLN A 34 -0.77 16.87 -11.54
C GLN A 34 -0.12 16.31 -12.80
N THR A 35 -0.35 16.99 -13.91
CA THR A 35 0.22 16.65 -15.22
C THR A 35 1.38 17.57 -15.60
N SER A 36 2.15 17.17 -16.61
CA SER A 36 3.24 17.94 -17.20
C SER A 36 2.83 19.29 -17.78
N SER A 37 1.55 19.44 -18.18
CA SER A 37 0.98 20.69 -18.71
C SER A 37 0.49 21.64 -17.61
N GLY A 38 0.53 21.21 -16.34
CA GLY A 38 0.07 21.99 -15.19
C GLY A 38 -1.40 21.77 -14.84
N VAL A 39 -2.12 20.88 -15.55
CA VAL A 39 -3.48 20.49 -15.17
C VAL A 39 -3.43 19.72 -13.84
N THR A 40 -4.34 20.06 -12.94
CA THR A 40 -4.47 19.44 -11.62
C THR A 40 -5.91 18.97 -11.41
N SER A 41 -6.08 17.92 -10.61
CA SER A 41 -7.39 17.44 -10.18
C SER A 41 -7.28 16.90 -8.76
N THR A 42 -8.35 17.07 -7.97
CA THR A 42 -8.43 16.62 -6.58
C THR A 42 -9.75 15.92 -6.34
N TRP A 43 -9.69 14.75 -5.71
CA TRP A 43 -10.85 14.01 -5.25
C TRP A 43 -10.78 13.79 -3.73
N PRO A 44 -11.89 14.00 -2.98
CA PRO A 44 -13.16 14.56 -3.42
C PRO A 44 -13.08 16.05 -3.81
N THR A 45 -13.92 16.49 -4.74
CA THR A 45 -13.94 17.89 -5.26
C THR A 45 -14.52 18.90 -4.26
N GLU A 46 -15.37 18.45 -3.32
CA GLU A 46 -15.94 19.29 -2.26
C GLU A 46 -15.57 18.76 -0.88
N GLN A 47 -15.23 19.67 0.04
CA GLN A 47 -15.23 19.37 1.48
C GLN A 47 -16.68 19.06 1.86
N TYR A 48 -16.93 17.93 2.53
CA TYR A 48 -18.24 17.66 3.13
C TYR A 48 -18.71 18.94 3.86
N PRO A 49 -19.87 19.52 3.51
CA PRO A 49 -20.40 20.61 4.30
C PRO A 49 -20.58 20.06 5.71
N THR A 50 -19.79 20.56 6.65
CA THR A 50 -20.10 20.44 8.07
C THR A 50 -21.54 20.91 8.20
N ARG A 51 -22.47 19.98 8.42
CA ARG A 51 -23.86 20.30 8.70
C ARG A 51 -23.81 21.24 9.90
N SER A 52 -24.05 22.53 9.64
CA SER A 52 -24.33 23.50 10.67
C SER A 52 -25.53 22.94 11.44
N THR A 53 -25.29 22.52 12.67
CA THR A 53 -26.37 22.23 13.60
C THR A 53 -27.12 23.54 13.83
N GLU A 54 -28.18 23.77 13.06
CA GLU A 54 -29.17 24.76 13.43
C GLU A 54 -29.77 24.33 14.78
N PRO A 55 -29.90 25.24 15.75
CA PRO A 55 -30.50 24.91 17.04
C PRO A 55 -32.00 24.69 16.82
N ALA A 56 -32.44 23.44 16.92
CA ALA A 56 -33.86 23.13 17.05
C ALA A 56 -34.33 23.51 18.46
N ASP A 57 -35.31 24.41 18.56
CA ASP A 57 -36.04 24.71 19.79
C ASP A 57 -36.71 23.42 20.32
N GLU A 58 -36.27 22.91 21.48
CA GLU A 58 -36.96 21.84 22.21
C GLU A 58 -37.77 22.42 23.39
N PRO A 59 -39.04 22.02 23.60
CA PRO A 59 -39.81 22.39 24.78
C PRO A 59 -39.38 21.61 26.03
N GLU A 60 -39.35 22.30 27.18
CA GLU A 60 -38.91 21.79 28.48
C GLU A 60 -39.77 20.61 29.01
N GLY A 61 -39.12 19.47 29.24
CA GLY A 61 -39.65 18.32 29.98
C GLY A 61 -38.63 17.76 30.98
N PRO A 62 -39.05 17.04 32.05
CA PRO A 62 -38.25 16.82 33.26
C PRO A 62 -37.08 15.82 33.09
N PRO A 63 -36.06 15.87 33.97
CA PRO A 63 -34.71 15.37 33.67
C PRO A 63 -34.60 13.85 33.84
N GLY A 64 -34.67 13.11 32.73
CA GLY A 64 -34.19 11.73 32.63
C GLY A 64 -32.73 11.71 32.15
N LYS A 65 -31.87 10.88 32.75
CA LYS A 65 -30.49 10.62 32.30
C LYS A 65 -30.47 10.11 30.85
N ARG A 66 -30.40 11.02 29.88
CA ARG A 66 -30.10 10.72 28.49
C ARG A 66 -28.59 10.74 28.33
N VAL A 67 -28.00 9.57 28.11
CA VAL A 67 -26.63 9.44 27.61
C VAL A 67 -26.59 10.15 26.27
N LYS A 68 -25.84 11.26 26.16
CA LYS A 68 -25.49 11.86 24.87
C LYS A 68 -24.69 10.82 24.10
N LEU A 69 -25.36 10.08 23.22
CA LEU A 69 -24.68 9.42 22.11
C LEU A 69 -24.10 10.57 21.27
N SER A 70 -22.78 10.73 21.31
CA SER A 70 -22.09 11.53 20.30
C SER A 70 -22.54 11.04 18.92
N PRO A 71 -22.79 11.94 17.95
CA PRO A 71 -22.97 11.50 16.57
C PRO A 71 -21.80 10.59 16.18
N PRO A 72 -22.01 9.58 15.30
CA PRO A 72 -20.91 8.77 14.80
C PRO A 72 -19.84 9.73 14.28
N ALA A 73 -18.63 9.65 14.82
CA ALA A 73 -17.53 10.42 14.25
C ALA A 73 -17.46 10.07 12.77
N ASP A 74 -17.52 11.08 11.89
CA ASP A 74 -17.34 10.87 10.46
C ASP A 74 -16.05 10.07 10.28
N GLN A 75 -16.19 8.83 9.80
CA GLN A 75 -15.07 7.90 9.75
C GLN A 75 -14.14 8.38 8.65
N ILE A 76 -13.04 9.04 9.04
CA ILE A 76 -12.04 9.56 8.11
C ILE A 76 -11.48 8.35 7.34
N MET A 77 -11.70 8.35 6.02
CA MET A 77 -11.24 7.30 5.12
C MET A 77 -9.81 7.62 4.69
N ASN A 78 -8.87 6.70 4.83
CA ASN A 78 -7.50 6.87 4.38
C ASN A 78 -7.19 5.91 3.24
N PHE A 79 -6.57 6.44 2.21
CA PHE A 79 -5.98 5.63 1.16
C PHE A 79 -4.78 4.86 1.72
N SER A 80 -4.66 3.61 1.28
CA SER A 80 -3.58 2.70 1.72
C SER A 80 -2.85 2.00 0.58
N CYS A 81 -3.39 2.08 -0.64
CA CYS A 81 -2.78 1.52 -1.84
C CYS A 81 -3.37 2.24 -3.06
N LEU A 82 -2.55 2.42 -4.08
CA LEU A 82 -2.88 3.02 -5.36
C LEU A 82 -2.28 2.15 -6.46
N THR A 83 -2.98 1.96 -7.57
CA THR A 83 -2.50 1.18 -8.72
C THR A 83 -3.07 1.76 -10.00
N LEU A 84 -2.21 2.02 -10.98
CA LEU A 84 -2.61 2.48 -12.31
C LEU A 84 -2.91 1.28 -13.22
N SER A 85 -3.96 1.39 -14.05
CA SER A 85 -4.21 0.45 -15.15
C SER A 85 -3.11 0.50 -16.22
N ASN A 86 -2.91 -0.60 -16.95
CA ASN A 86 -1.85 -0.71 -17.95
C ASN A 86 -2.03 0.28 -19.11
N GLY A 87 -3.29 0.52 -19.50
CA GLY A 87 -3.72 1.48 -20.52
C GLY A 87 -3.72 2.93 -20.04
N LYS A 88 -3.49 3.19 -18.75
CA LYS A 88 -3.49 4.53 -18.12
C LYS A 88 -4.82 5.29 -18.24
N GLU A 89 -5.93 4.55 -18.29
CA GLU A 89 -7.29 5.12 -18.35
C GLU A 89 -8.00 5.11 -16.99
N HIS A 90 -7.53 4.24 -16.09
CA HIS A 90 -8.10 4.03 -14.78
C HIS A 90 -7.03 4.02 -13.70
N ILE A 91 -7.40 4.51 -12.52
CA ILE A 91 -6.64 4.35 -11.29
C ILE A 91 -7.52 3.68 -10.24
N VAL A 92 -6.97 2.68 -9.56
CA VAL A 92 -7.66 1.87 -8.55
C VAL A 92 -7.00 2.13 -7.21
N ALA A 93 -7.81 2.33 -6.18
CA ALA A 93 -7.31 2.65 -4.85
C ALA A 93 -8.03 1.86 -3.76
N ILE A 94 -7.31 1.54 -2.67
CA ILE A 94 -7.90 0.96 -1.46
C ILE A 94 -8.06 2.05 -0.41
N THR A 95 -9.28 2.20 0.11
CA THR A 95 -9.55 2.90 1.36
C THR A 95 -9.69 1.91 2.51
N ALA A 96 -8.89 2.10 3.54
CA ALA A 96 -8.63 1.10 4.57
C ALA A 96 -9.77 0.96 5.60
N GLU A 97 -10.31 2.10 6.04
CA GLU A 97 -11.24 2.23 7.15
C GLU A 97 -12.66 1.81 6.75
N ASP A 98 -13.05 2.08 5.51
CA ASP A 98 -14.33 1.67 4.91
C ASP A 98 -14.23 0.34 4.15
N LYS A 99 -13.01 -0.19 3.96
CA LYS A 99 -12.70 -1.46 3.27
C LYS A 99 -13.13 -1.45 1.81
N CYS A 100 -13.12 -0.30 1.15
CA CYS A 100 -13.62 -0.19 -0.21
C CYS A 100 -12.48 -0.14 -1.24
N ILE A 101 -12.72 -0.78 -2.37
CA ILE A 101 -11.95 -0.62 -3.60
C ILE A 101 -12.65 0.46 -4.42
N ARG A 102 -11.93 1.52 -4.76
CA ARG A 102 -12.42 2.65 -5.54
C ARG A 102 -11.77 2.63 -6.91
N VAL A 103 -12.57 2.79 -7.97
CA VAL A 103 -12.06 2.90 -9.34
C VAL A 103 -12.36 4.29 -9.85
N PHE A 104 -11.36 4.96 -10.37
CA PHE A 104 -11.47 6.27 -10.99
C PHE A 104 -11.10 6.17 -12.47
N ARG A 105 -11.86 6.86 -13.32
CA ARG A 105 -11.49 7.12 -14.70
C ARG A 105 -10.65 8.38 -14.79
N LEU A 106 -9.67 8.33 -15.67
CA LEU A 106 -8.89 9.47 -16.12
C LEU A 106 -9.48 9.92 -17.46
N ASP A 107 -9.99 11.15 -17.52
CA ASP A 107 -10.42 11.72 -18.80
C ASP A 107 -9.21 12.22 -19.62
N SER A 108 -9.46 12.83 -20.78
CA SER A 108 -8.41 13.37 -21.65
C SER A 108 -7.54 14.46 -20.99
N GLU A 109 -8.01 15.06 -19.91
CA GLU A 109 -7.29 16.08 -19.14
C GLU A 109 -6.77 15.54 -17.80
N ASN A 110 -6.85 14.22 -17.58
CA ASN A 110 -6.53 13.55 -16.31
C ASN A 110 -7.36 14.05 -15.11
N GLN A 111 -8.60 14.47 -15.33
CA GLN A 111 -9.52 14.72 -14.23
C GLN A 111 -9.98 13.42 -13.59
N LEU A 112 -10.07 13.42 -12.27
CA LEU A 112 -10.42 12.25 -11.47
C LEU A 112 -11.94 12.11 -11.39
N GLN A 113 -12.49 11.11 -12.07
CA GLN A 113 -13.90 10.74 -11.95
C GLN A 113 -14.06 9.39 -11.26
N GLN A 114 -14.59 9.35 -10.04
CA GLN A 114 -14.89 8.07 -9.37
C GLN A 114 -16.02 7.34 -10.12
N LEU A 115 -15.73 6.16 -10.67
CA LEU A 115 -16.69 5.30 -11.35
C LEU A 115 -17.41 4.36 -10.38
N SER A 116 -16.68 3.77 -9.43
CA SER A 116 -17.25 2.80 -8.49
C SER A 116 -16.59 2.84 -7.12
N GLN A 117 -17.36 2.40 -6.13
CA GLN A 117 -16.91 2.16 -4.75
C GLN A 117 -17.47 0.80 -4.31
N ARG A 118 -16.60 -0.19 -4.13
CA ARG A 118 -16.99 -1.57 -3.82
C ARG A 118 -16.43 -1.99 -2.48
N CYS A 119 -17.31 -2.12 -1.49
CA CYS A 119 -16.90 -2.37 -0.11
C CYS A 119 -16.80 -3.87 0.17
N MET A 120 -15.59 -4.30 0.51
CA MET A 120 -15.22 -5.69 0.68
C MET A 120 -15.57 -6.19 2.09
N ALA A 121 -15.77 -7.51 2.24
CA ALA A 121 -16.11 -8.12 3.51
C ALA A 121 -14.97 -7.98 4.54
N ARG A 122 -13.74 -8.07 4.04
CA ARG A 122 -12.48 -7.86 4.77
C ARG A 122 -11.72 -6.70 4.15
N ARG A 123 -10.83 -6.09 4.94
CA ARG A 123 -9.99 -4.97 4.49
C ARG A 123 -9.05 -5.47 3.38
N PRO A 124 -9.12 -4.91 2.17
CA PRO A 124 -8.11 -5.12 1.14
C PRO A 124 -6.74 -4.64 1.62
N CYS A 125 -5.68 -5.30 1.19
CA CYS A 125 -4.30 -4.92 1.53
C CYS A 125 -3.39 -4.73 0.32
N ALA A 126 -3.66 -5.38 -0.81
CA ALA A 126 -2.88 -5.22 -2.03
C ALA A 126 -3.74 -5.40 -3.29
N LEU A 127 -3.34 -4.76 -4.38
CA LEU A 127 -4.03 -4.78 -5.67
C LEU A 127 -3.08 -5.18 -6.79
N ALA A 128 -3.62 -5.85 -7.81
CA ALA A 128 -3.00 -5.98 -9.12
C ALA A 128 -4.08 -5.87 -10.20
N ILE A 129 -3.69 -5.51 -11.42
CA ILE A 129 -4.59 -5.44 -12.58
C ILE A 129 -4.08 -6.42 -13.63
N THR A 130 -4.99 -7.16 -14.25
CA THR A 130 -4.64 -8.07 -15.35
C THR A 130 -4.13 -7.29 -16.57
N SER A 131 -3.22 -7.88 -17.35
CA SER A 131 -2.57 -7.19 -18.48
C SER A 131 -3.53 -6.70 -19.58
N ASP A 132 -4.76 -7.21 -19.62
CA ASP A 132 -5.83 -6.81 -20.53
C ASP A 132 -6.73 -5.71 -19.97
N ASP A 133 -6.43 -5.19 -18.77
CA ASP A 133 -7.23 -4.20 -18.04
C ASP A 133 -8.71 -4.59 -17.86
N SER A 134 -9.01 -5.89 -17.83
CA SER A 134 -10.37 -6.38 -17.62
C SER A 134 -10.71 -6.58 -16.14
N THR A 135 -9.71 -6.96 -15.34
CA THR A 135 -9.91 -7.52 -14.01
C THR A 135 -8.96 -6.90 -12.98
N ILE A 136 -9.53 -6.48 -11.85
CA ILE A 136 -8.81 -6.15 -10.62
C ILE A 136 -8.68 -7.41 -9.78
N LEU A 137 -7.46 -7.70 -9.35
CA LEU A 137 -7.15 -8.69 -8.35
C LEU A 137 -6.96 -8.00 -7.01
N CYS A 138 -7.72 -8.42 -6.01
CA CYS A 138 -7.70 -7.84 -4.68
C CYS A 138 -7.31 -8.90 -3.65
N ALA A 139 -6.17 -8.72 -3.00
CA ALA A 139 -5.78 -9.50 -1.83
C ALA A 139 -6.32 -8.84 -0.55
N ASP A 140 -6.88 -9.64 0.35
CA ASP A 140 -7.35 -9.18 1.65
C ASP A 140 -6.44 -9.58 2.81
N LYS A 141 -6.62 -8.91 3.96
CA LYS A 141 -5.81 -9.14 5.16
C LYS A 141 -6.03 -10.53 5.81
N PHE A 142 -7.03 -11.28 5.39
CA PHE A 142 -7.36 -12.60 5.93
C PHE A 142 -6.80 -13.75 5.09
N GLY A 143 -6.22 -13.45 3.93
CA GLY A 143 -5.58 -14.45 3.09
C GLY A 143 -6.29 -14.66 1.75
N ASP A 144 -7.46 -14.07 1.53
CA ASP A 144 -8.27 -14.34 0.34
C ASP A 144 -7.90 -13.40 -0.82
N VAL A 145 -7.92 -13.93 -2.04
CA VAL A 145 -7.76 -13.16 -3.29
C VAL A 145 -9.04 -13.23 -4.10
N TYR A 146 -9.57 -12.06 -4.44
CA TYR A 146 -10.78 -11.91 -5.24
C TYR A 146 -10.46 -11.30 -6.61
N SER A 147 -11.19 -11.70 -7.66
CA SER A 147 -11.29 -10.95 -8.91
C SER A 147 -12.56 -10.11 -8.95
N LEU A 148 -12.42 -8.88 -9.43
CA LEU A 148 -13.52 -7.95 -9.69
C LEU A 148 -13.32 -7.33 -11.09
N PRO A 149 -14.38 -6.99 -11.84
CA PRO A 149 -14.21 -6.31 -13.12
C PRO A 149 -13.61 -4.91 -12.91
N LEU A 150 -12.68 -4.48 -13.78
CA LEU A 150 -12.12 -3.12 -13.74
C LEU A 150 -13.19 -2.10 -14.14
N GLN A 151 -13.86 -2.35 -15.26
CA GLN A 151 -14.99 -1.56 -15.70
C GLN A 151 -16.22 -1.95 -14.87
N TYR A 152 -16.84 -0.96 -14.25
CA TYR A 152 -18.08 -1.14 -13.51
C TYR A 152 -19.27 -0.78 -14.41
N THR A 153 -20.22 -1.69 -14.48
CA THR A 153 -21.55 -1.44 -15.04
C THR A 153 -22.58 -1.51 -13.92
N PRO A 154 -23.64 -0.69 -13.93
CA PRO A 154 -24.71 -0.77 -12.92
C PRO A 154 -25.36 -2.16 -12.81
N GLU A 155 -25.26 -2.99 -13.84
CA GLU A 155 -25.70 -4.38 -13.86
C GLU A 155 -24.85 -5.28 -12.95
N ASP A 156 -23.60 -4.90 -12.68
CA ASP A 156 -22.69 -5.64 -11.80
C ASP A 156 -23.16 -5.62 -10.33
N ASP A 157 -24.00 -4.65 -9.93
CA ASP A 157 -24.61 -4.61 -8.59
C ASP A 157 -25.80 -5.57 -8.43
N MET A 158 -26.32 -6.10 -9.55
CA MET A 158 -27.52 -6.93 -9.59
C MET A 158 -27.24 -8.44 -9.62
N THR A 159 -25.98 -8.86 -9.79
CA THR A 159 -25.63 -10.27 -9.71
C THR A 159 -25.53 -10.69 -8.26
N GLU A 160 -26.63 -11.21 -7.70
CA GLU A 160 -26.52 -12.21 -6.64
C GLU A 160 -25.59 -13.30 -7.17
N THR A 161 -24.38 -13.40 -6.61
CA THR A 161 -23.51 -14.55 -6.86
C THR A 161 -24.34 -15.78 -6.50
N PRO A 162 -24.47 -16.79 -7.38
CA PRO A 162 -25.23 -17.98 -7.05
C PRO A 162 -24.64 -18.53 -5.76
N ILE A 163 -25.45 -18.47 -4.71
CA ILE A 163 -25.20 -19.19 -3.47
C ILE A 163 -24.96 -20.64 -3.93
N PRO A 164 -23.84 -21.28 -3.58
CA PRO A 164 -23.70 -22.72 -3.81
C PRO A 164 -24.97 -23.36 -3.27
N GLU A 165 -25.66 -24.14 -4.11
CA GLU A 165 -26.94 -24.78 -3.80
C GLU A 165 -26.97 -25.19 -2.33
N GLU A 166 -28.00 -24.71 -1.64
CA GLU A 166 -28.27 -24.93 -0.23
C GLU A 166 -27.77 -26.29 0.25
N SER A 167 -26.59 -26.30 0.88
CA SER A 167 -26.37 -27.29 1.91
C SER A 167 -27.40 -26.97 2.98
N GLU A 168 -28.41 -27.83 3.07
CA GLU A 168 -29.47 -27.88 4.07
C GLU A 168 -29.07 -27.09 5.32
N THR A 169 -29.88 -26.12 5.71
CA THR A 169 -29.75 -25.43 6.99
C THR A 169 -29.41 -26.45 8.08
N PRO A 170 -28.19 -26.47 8.64
CA PRO A 170 -27.95 -27.28 9.80
C PRO A 170 -28.78 -26.60 10.89
N ALA A 171 -29.81 -27.30 11.37
CA ALA A 171 -30.51 -26.95 12.59
C ALA A 171 -29.49 -26.43 13.61
N GLU A 172 -29.80 -25.30 14.26
CA GLU A 172 -28.95 -24.66 15.28
C GLU A 172 -28.29 -25.71 16.18
N LYS A 173 -27.05 -26.06 15.87
CA LYS A 173 -26.23 -26.88 16.74
C LYS A 173 -25.45 -25.91 17.60
N ASP A 174 -25.73 -25.94 18.90
CA ASP A 174 -24.88 -25.35 19.92
C ASP A 174 -23.42 -25.62 19.56
N TYR A 175 -22.61 -24.57 19.51
CA TYR A 175 -21.18 -24.69 19.24
C TYR A 175 -20.55 -25.61 20.30
N LYS A 176 -20.20 -26.82 19.89
CA LYS A 176 -19.45 -27.78 20.71
C LYS A 176 -18.00 -27.72 20.26
N PRO A 177 -17.08 -27.21 21.09
CA PRO A 177 -15.67 -27.24 20.75
C PRO A 177 -15.21 -28.69 20.56
N ALA A 178 -14.33 -28.92 19.58
CA ALA A 178 -13.82 -30.25 19.24
C ALA A 178 -12.96 -30.88 20.35
N ALA A 179 -12.50 -30.07 21.31
CA ALA A 179 -11.69 -30.49 22.45
C ALA A 179 -12.38 -30.17 23.77
N SER A 180 -12.37 -31.14 24.69
CA SER A 180 -12.84 -30.95 26.07
C SER A 180 -11.75 -30.32 26.93
N VAL A 181 -12.13 -29.68 28.04
CA VAL A 181 -11.18 -29.15 29.05
C VAL A 181 -10.23 -30.24 29.59
N LEU A 182 -10.64 -31.52 29.50
CA LEU A 182 -9.84 -32.68 29.91
C LEU A 182 -8.75 -33.08 28.91
N THR A 183 -8.85 -32.64 27.65
CA THR A 183 -7.95 -33.01 26.54
C THR A 183 -6.84 -31.99 26.32
N VAL A 184 -6.96 -30.81 26.92
CA VAL A 184 -6.08 -29.67 26.65
C VAL A 184 -5.07 -29.48 27.78
N HIS A 185 -3.84 -29.94 27.56
CA HIS A 185 -2.79 -29.93 28.60
C HIS A 185 -1.88 -28.69 28.59
N SER A 186 -1.88 -27.90 27.52
CA SER A 186 -1.09 -26.65 27.45
C SER A 186 -1.90 -25.43 27.91
N GLY A 187 -1.25 -24.52 28.65
CA GLY A 187 -1.89 -23.29 29.15
C GLY A 187 -2.47 -22.41 28.05
N ARG A 188 -1.81 -22.38 26.89
CA ARG A 188 -2.21 -21.61 25.71
C ARG A 188 -3.48 -22.15 25.05
N ASN A 189 -3.56 -23.46 24.82
CA ASN A 189 -4.73 -24.08 24.19
C ASN A 189 -5.97 -23.95 25.07
N ARG A 190 -5.80 -23.97 26.40
CA ARG A 190 -6.90 -23.75 27.37
C ARG A 190 -7.45 -22.32 27.28
N LYS A 191 -6.57 -21.33 27.11
CA LYS A 191 -6.97 -19.93 26.90
C LYS A 191 -7.70 -19.72 25.57
N VAL A 192 -7.25 -20.39 24.51
CA VAL A 192 -7.95 -20.40 23.20
C VAL A 192 -9.34 -21.02 23.32
N LEU A 193 -9.47 -22.13 24.05
CA LEU A 193 -10.76 -22.79 24.30
C LEU A 193 -11.71 -21.89 25.10
N GLU A 194 -11.22 -21.22 26.14
CA GLU A 194 -12.00 -20.24 26.92
C GLU A 194 -12.47 -19.06 26.06
N GLU A 195 -11.60 -18.55 25.19
CA GLU A 195 -11.94 -17.46 24.26
C GLU A 195 -12.95 -17.91 23.20
N GLN A 196 -12.84 -19.13 22.68
CA GLN A 196 -13.82 -19.73 21.76
C GLN A 196 -15.19 -19.90 22.43
N MET A 197 -15.24 -20.41 23.65
CA MET A 197 -16.49 -20.52 24.43
C MET A 197 -17.10 -19.15 24.71
N LYS A 198 -16.28 -18.14 25.00
CA LYS A 198 -16.72 -16.76 25.24
C LYS A 198 -17.17 -16.05 23.95
N GLN A 199 -16.67 -16.45 22.79
CA GLN A 199 -17.16 -15.98 21.49
C GLN A 199 -18.46 -16.68 21.09
N ALA A 200 -18.58 -17.99 21.35
CA ALA A 200 -19.79 -18.74 21.12
C ALA A 200 -20.97 -18.23 21.98
N SER A 201 -20.73 -17.87 23.25
CA SER A 201 -21.76 -17.33 24.14
C SER A 201 -22.23 -15.92 23.79
N LYS A 202 -21.49 -15.19 22.95
CA LYS A 202 -21.88 -13.87 22.44
C LYS A 202 -22.81 -13.94 21.23
N GLY A 203 -23.20 -15.14 20.80
CA GLY A 203 -23.98 -15.38 19.59
C GLY A 203 -23.14 -15.19 18.33
N VAL A 204 -23.51 -15.89 17.25
CA VAL A 204 -22.91 -15.67 15.94
C VAL A 204 -23.18 -14.22 15.54
N LYS A 205 -22.16 -13.37 15.49
CA LYS A 205 -22.27 -12.08 14.80
C LYS A 205 -22.63 -12.38 13.34
N LYS A 206 -23.92 -12.28 13.00
CA LYS A 206 -24.38 -12.20 11.62
C LYS A 206 -23.79 -10.91 11.02
N SER A 207 -22.65 -11.02 10.35
CA SER A 207 -22.10 -9.94 9.53
C SER A 207 -21.57 -10.48 8.21
N LYS A 208 -22.32 -11.38 7.59
CA LYS A 208 -22.12 -11.71 6.17
C LYS A 208 -23.29 -11.12 5.41
N GLU A 209 -23.39 -9.79 5.36
CA GLU A 209 -24.08 -9.22 4.21
C GLU A 209 -23.27 -9.68 2.99
N PRO A 210 -23.89 -10.38 2.03
CA PRO A 210 -23.20 -10.78 0.81
C PRO A 210 -22.70 -9.52 0.09
N LEU A 211 -21.57 -9.64 -0.59
CA LEU A 211 -21.06 -8.55 -1.43
C LEU A 211 -22.08 -8.28 -2.53
N LYS A 212 -22.45 -7.01 -2.67
CA LYS A 212 -23.54 -6.54 -3.56
C LYS A 212 -23.04 -6.22 -4.97
N PHE A 213 -21.96 -6.84 -5.41
CA PHE A 213 -21.33 -6.57 -6.70
C PHE A 213 -20.67 -7.83 -7.24
N LYS A 214 -20.47 -7.89 -8.56
CA LYS A 214 -19.77 -8.99 -9.23
C LYS A 214 -18.34 -9.17 -8.70
N HIS A 215 -18.08 -10.37 -8.18
CA HIS A 215 -16.76 -10.79 -7.70
C HIS A 215 -16.64 -12.31 -7.75
N GLU A 216 -15.42 -12.81 -7.76
CA GLU A 216 -15.11 -14.25 -7.65
C GLU A 216 -13.96 -14.44 -6.68
N LEU A 217 -14.06 -15.44 -5.79
CA LEU A 217 -12.96 -15.88 -4.92
C LEU A 217 -12.04 -16.79 -5.73
N LEU A 218 -10.78 -16.40 -5.91
CA LEU A 218 -9.82 -17.10 -6.77
C LEU A 218 -8.97 -18.11 -6.00
N LEU A 219 -8.39 -17.69 -4.88
CA LEU A 219 -7.49 -18.48 -4.04
C LEU A 219 -7.43 -17.92 -2.62
N GLY A 220 -6.84 -18.67 -1.69
CA GLY A 220 -6.68 -18.24 -0.30
C GLY A 220 -5.41 -18.76 0.38
N HIS A 221 -4.86 -17.96 1.28
CA HIS A 221 -3.83 -18.29 2.25
C HIS A 221 -4.48 -18.40 3.64
N VAL A 222 -3.84 -19.16 4.53
CA VAL A 222 -4.24 -19.17 5.96
C VAL A 222 -3.62 -17.96 6.69
N SER A 223 -2.49 -17.47 6.17
CA SER A 223 -1.81 -16.28 6.68
C SER A 223 -2.35 -15.00 6.06
N MET A 224 -1.96 -13.88 6.67
CA MET A 224 -2.24 -12.54 6.16
C MET A 224 -1.42 -12.29 4.89
N LEU A 225 -2.11 -12.04 3.78
CA LEU A 225 -1.46 -11.57 2.57
C LEU A 225 -0.87 -10.18 2.79
N THR A 226 0.29 -9.96 2.18
CA THR A 226 1.06 -8.73 2.29
C THR A 226 1.25 -8.06 0.93
N ASP A 227 1.32 -8.85 -0.15
CA ASP A 227 1.44 -8.33 -1.49
C ASP A 227 0.88 -9.30 -2.56
N ILE A 228 0.56 -8.75 -3.73
CA ILE A 228 0.08 -9.50 -4.89
C ILE A 228 0.71 -8.93 -6.17
N ALA A 229 1.15 -9.81 -7.07
CA ALA A 229 1.61 -9.45 -8.39
C ALA A 229 0.94 -10.31 -9.46
N TYR A 230 0.70 -9.71 -10.63
CA TYR A 230 0.19 -10.40 -11.80
C TYR A 230 1.27 -10.46 -12.88
N ALA A 231 1.45 -11.64 -13.48
CA ALA A 231 2.41 -11.84 -14.55
C ALA A 231 1.77 -12.61 -15.71
N ARG A 232 2.29 -12.40 -16.91
CA ARG A 232 2.01 -13.24 -18.07
C ARG A 232 3.33 -13.71 -18.68
N ILE A 233 3.46 -15.01 -18.89
CA ILE A 233 4.57 -15.63 -19.62
C ILE A 233 3.95 -16.39 -20.78
N ASP A 234 4.34 -16.02 -21.99
CA ASP A 234 3.73 -16.49 -23.22
C ASP A 234 2.19 -16.31 -23.18
N GLU A 235 1.45 -17.41 -23.32
CA GLU A 235 -0.02 -17.40 -23.28
C GLU A 235 -0.62 -17.64 -21.90
N ARG A 236 0.21 -17.87 -20.88
CA ARG A 236 -0.26 -18.20 -19.53
C ARG A 236 -0.12 -17.02 -18.58
N SER A 237 -1.20 -16.76 -17.84
CA SER A 237 -1.22 -15.80 -16.75
C SER A 237 -0.92 -16.48 -15.41
N TYR A 238 -0.40 -15.69 -14.46
CA TYR A 238 -0.03 -16.13 -13.12
C TYR A 238 -0.37 -15.06 -12.08
N ILE A 239 -0.73 -15.53 -10.88
CA ILE A 239 -0.88 -14.70 -9.68
C ILE A 239 0.22 -15.12 -8.71
N LEU A 240 1.02 -14.16 -8.27
CA LEU A 240 2.02 -14.34 -7.24
C LEU A 240 1.54 -13.63 -5.97
N THR A 241 1.51 -14.35 -4.86
CA THR A 241 1.04 -13.83 -3.57
C THR A 241 2.08 -14.03 -2.50
N ALA A 242 2.34 -12.97 -1.73
CA ALA A 242 3.23 -12.98 -0.57
C ALA A 242 2.41 -12.90 0.72
N ASP A 243 2.91 -13.53 1.79
CA ASP A 243 2.27 -13.47 3.09
C ASP A 243 3.23 -13.21 4.27
N ARG A 244 2.61 -13.03 5.44
CA ARG A 244 3.29 -12.78 6.70
C ARG A 244 4.09 -13.99 7.22
N ASP A 245 3.74 -15.20 6.80
CA ASP A 245 4.41 -16.44 7.23
C ASP A 245 5.41 -16.92 6.18
N GLU A 246 6.11 -15.97 5.54
CA GLU A 246 7.26 -16.19 4.65
C GLU A 246 6.94 -16.81 3.28
N HIS A 247 5.66 -17.11 2.98
CA HIS A 247 5.33 -17.78 1.73
C HIS A 247 5.23 -16.80 0.57
N ILE A 248 5.85 -17.17 -0.54
CA ILE A 248 5.56 -16.64 -1.87
C ILE A 248 4.98 -17.78 -2.69
N ARG A 249 3.68 -17.71 -3.00
CA ARG A 249 2.97 -18.72 -3.80
C ARG A 249 2.85 -18.25 -5.24
N VAL A 250 3.11 -19.15 -6.18
CA VAL A 250 2.87 -18.95 -7.62
C VAL A 250 1.69 -19.83 -8.03
N SER A 251 0.59 -19.20 -8.41
CA SER A 251 -0.60 -19.88 -8.94
C SER A 251 -0.86 -19.42 -10.38
N ARG A 252 -1.62 -20.19 -11.15
CA ARG A 252 -2.10 -19.71 -12.46
C ARG A 252 -3.01 -18.51 -12.28
N GLY A 253 -3.19 -17.72 -13.34
CA GLY A 253 -4.17 -16.65 -13.38
C GLY A 253 -5.59 -17.17 -13.64
N PRO A 254 -6.60 -16.28 -13.59
CA PRO A 254 -7.97 -16.64 -13.91
C PRO A 254 -8.07 -17.24 -15.33
N PRO A 255 -8.90 -18.27 -15.54
CA PRO A 255 -9.86 -18.86 -14.60
C PRO A 255 -9.28 -20.02 -13.75
N GLN A 256 -7.98 -20.31 -13.82
CA GLN A 256 -7.37 -21.49 -13.21
C GLN A 256 -6.62 -21.18 -11.91
N ALA A 257 -7.01 -20.13 -11.19
CA ALA A 257 -6.28 -19.63 -10.01
C ALA A 257 -6.15 -20.63 -8.85
N HIS A 258 -6.98 -21.67 -8.82
CA HIS A 258 -6.89 -22.77 -7.88
C HIS A 258 -5.69 -23.71 -8.13
N ILE A 259 -5.03 -23.62 -9.30
CA ILE A 259 -3.86 -24.44 -9.65
C ILE A 259 -2.59 -23.72 -9.18
N ILE A 260 -1.95 -24.29 -8.16
CA ILE A 260 -0.65 -23.85 -7.68
C ILE A 260 0.44 -24.46 -8.57
N GLU A 261 1.29 -23.61 -9.14
CA GLU A 261 2.44 -24.02 -9.97
C GLU A 261 3.70 -24.20 -9.12
N GLY A 262 3.85 -23.43 -8.04
CA GLY A 262 4.99 -23.57 -7.14
C GLY A 262 5.04 -22.58 -6.00
N PHE A 263 6.16 -22.60 -5.28
CA PHE A 263 6.44 -21.72 -4.16
C PHE A 263 7.91 -21.27 -4.21
N CYS A 264 8.16 -19.97 -4.09
CA CYS A 264 9.51 -19.44 -3.92
C CYS A 264 9.87 -19.51 -2.43
N GLN A 265 10.53 -20.60 -2.02
CA GLN A 265 10.87 -20.87 -0.62
C GLN A 265 12.28 -20.38 -0.26
N GLY A 266 12.41 -19.65 0.84
CA GLY A 266 13.73 -19.28 1.39
C GLY A 266 13.77 -18.00 2.22
N HIS A 267 12.69 -17.23 2.28
CA HIS A 267 12.52 -16.18 3.29
C HIS A 267 12.42 -16.80 4.68
N ASP A 268 13.06 -16.16 5.67
CA ASP A 268 12.99 -16.55 7.09
C ASP A 268 12.10 -15.59 7.90
N GLU A 269 11.65 -14.49 7.27
CA GLU A 269 10.69 -13.56 7.84
C GLU A 269 9.58 -13.16 6.84
N PHE A 270 8.58 -12.44 7.35
CA PHE A 270 7.46 -11.94 6.55
C PHE A 270 7.93 -11.21 5.29
N VAL A 271 7.26 -11.47 4.17
CA VAL A 271 7.52 -10.79 2.89
C VAL A 271 6.59 -9.58 2.81
N THR A 272 7.07 -8.42 2.39
CA THR A 272 6.26 -7.18 2.29
C THR A 272 6.05 -6.72 0.85
N LYS A 273 7.00 -7.00 -0.04
CA LYS A 273 7.01 -6.49 -1.41
C LYS A 273 7.49 -7.52 -2.42
N LEU A 274 6.76 -7.57 -3.54
CA LEU A 274 7.07 -8.33 -4.74
C LEU A 274 7.28 -7.35 -5.91
N CYS A 275 8.33 -7.56 -6.69
CA CYS A 275 8.61 -6.78 -7.89
C CYS A 275 8.98 -7.72 -9.03
N LEU A 276 8.36 -7.52 -10.20
CA LEU A 276 8.64 -8.29 -11.42
C LEU A 276 9.48 -7.42 -12.36
N PRO A 277 10.82 -7.41 -12.24
CA PRO A 277 11.66 -6.56 -13.08
C PRO A 277 11.62 -6.98 -14.55
N THR A 278 11.58 -8.28 -14.81
CA THR A 278 11.54 -8.88 -16.15
C THR A 278 10.70 -10.15 -16.16
N PRO A 279 10.23 -10.60 -17.34
CA PRO A 279 9.50 -11.86 -17.45
C PRO A 279 10.28 -13.02 -16.84
N GLY A 280 9.66 -13.75 -15.92
CA GLY A 280 10.23 -14.93 -15.26
C GLY A 280 11.14 -14.64 -14.06
N VAL A 281 11.49 -13.37 -13.81
CA VAL A 281 12.27 -12.96 -12.64
C VAL A 281 11.38 -12.25 -11.64
N LEU A 282 11.58 -12.58 -10.35
CA LEU A 282 10.90 -11.95 -9.23
C LEU A 282 11.95 -11.47 -8.24
N VAL A 283 11.81 -10.24 -7.75
CA VAL A 283 12.54 -9.75 -6.58
C VAL A 283 11.55 -9.62 -5.44
N SER A 284 11.91 -10.16 -4.28
CA SER A 284 11.12 -10.02 -3.06
C SER A 284 11.95 -9.47 -1.91
N GLY A 285 11.28 -8.73 -1.03
CA GLY A 285 11.84 -8.13 0.18
C GLY A 285 10.83 -8.12 1.31
N GLY A 286 11.32 -8.01 2.54
CA GLY A 286 10.51 -8.15 3.74
C GLY A 286 11.26 -7.81 5.02
N GLY A 287 11.01 -8.60 6.07
CA GLY A 287 11.73 -8.53 7.35
C GLY A 287 13.14 -9.12 7.32
N ASP A 288 13.48 -9.89 6.28
CA ASP A 288 14.79 -10.48 6.07
C ASP A 288 15.91 -9.43 5.91
N PRO A 289 17.18 -9.78 6.26
CA PRO A 289 18.34 -8.95 5.93
C PRO A 289 18.63 -8.83 4.42
N HIS A 290 18.03 -9.70 3.60
CA HIS A 290 18.32 -9.82 2.18
C HIS A 290 17.09 -9.54 1.32
N LEU A 291 17.34 -9.02 0.12
CA LEU A 291 16.46 -9.19 -1.03
C LEU A 291 16.74 -10.54 -1.68
N TYR A 292 15.70 -11.17 -2.19
CA TYR A 292 15.77 -12.45 -2.86
C TYR A 292 15.40 -12.28 -4.32
N ILE A 293 16.20 -12.85 -5.22
CA ILE A 293 16.00 -12.81 -6.66
C ILE A 293 15.69 -14.23 -7.11
N TRP A 294 14.53 -14.45 -7.71
CA TRP A 294 13.99 -15.75 -8.07
C TRP A 294 13.78 -15.88 -9.56
N ASP A 295 14.00 -17.10 -10.06
CA ASP A 295 13.36 -17.64 -11.24
C ASP A 295 12.04 -18.24 -10.75
N TRP A 296 10.99 -17.41 -10.75
CA TRP A 296 9.71 -17.78 -10.14
C TRP A 296 8.95 -18.82 -10.96
N VAL A 297 9.22 -18.89 -12.26
CA VAL A 297 8.64 -19.89 -13.16
C VAL A 297 9.09 -21.29 -12.75
N ASN A 298 10.37 -21.43 -12.41
CA ASN A 298 10.95 -22.69 -11.95
C ASN A 298 11.05 -22.79 -10.42
N SER A 299 10.46 -21.85 -9.67
CA SER A 299 10.50 -21.79 -8.20
C SER A 299 11.91 -21.88 -7.60
N ARG A 300 12.90 -21.25 -8.26
CA ARG A 300 14.33 -21.37 -7.90
C ARG A 300 14.89 -20.03 -7.45
N LEU A 301 15.61 -20.03 -6.32
CA LEU A 301 16.41 -18.90 -5.89
C LEU A 301 17.63 -18.73 -6.79
N LEU A 302 17.79 -17.55 -7.40
CA LEU A 302 18.93 -17.20 -8.24
C LEU A 302 20.04 -16.54 -7.43
N ASN A 303 19.69 -15.49 -6.69
CA ASN A 303 20.66 -14.68 -5.93
C ASN A 303 20.03 -14.08 -4.67
N LYS A 304 20.88 -13.62 -3.75
CA LYS A 304 20.50 -12.78 -2.61
C LYS A 304 21.33 -11.48 -2.63
N PHE A 305 20.75 -10.38 -2.19
CA PHE A 305 21.45 -9.12 -1.98
C PHE A 305 21.22 -8.63 -0.54
N CYS A 306 22.30 -8.38 0.23
CA CYS A 306 22.18 -7.94 1.62
C CYS A 306 21.82 -6.46 1.70
N ILE A 307 20.51 -6.16 1.73
CA ILE A 307 20.01 -4.78 1.86
C ILE A 307 20.36 -4.16 3.22
N ARG A 308 20.43 -4.99 4.28
CA ARG A 308 20.80 -4.52 5.62
C ARG A 308 22.19 -3.92 5.66
N ASP A 309 23.16 -4.45 4.90
CA ASP A 309 24.51 -3.91 4.85
C ASP A 309 24.54 -2.54 4.17
N ALA A 310 23.77 -2.36 3.08
CA ALA A 310 23.62 -1.07 2.40
C ALA A 310 22.96 -0.03 3.33
N VAL A 311 21.89 -0.40 4.05
CA VAL A 311 21.24 0.45 5.06
C VAL A 311 22.21 0.77 6.20
N SER A 312 22.95 -0.22 6.70
CA SER A 312 23.94 -0.04 7.78
C SER A 312 25.02 0.96 7.37
N ALA A 313 25.56 0.82 6.16
CA ALA A 313 26.58 1.71 5.63
C ALA A 313 26.08 3.15 5.53
N PHE A 314 24.86 3.35 5.01
CA PHE A 314 24.26 4.68 4.90
C PHE A 314 23.88 5.29 6.25
N MET A 315 23.21 4.55 7.14
CA MET A 315 22.77 5.10 8.43
C MET A 315 23.96 5.52 9.31
N LYS A 316 25.10 4.85 9.19
CA LYS A 316 26.36 5.23 9.86
C LYS A 316 26.92 6.58 9.37
N THR A 317 26.56 7.06 8.17
CA THR A 317 26.99 8.38 7.71
C THR A 317 26.11 9.52 8.25
N LEU A 318 24.93 9.20 8.79
CA LEU A 318 23.96 10.20 9.28
C LEU A 318 24.11 10.54 10.75
N THR A 319 24.70 9.66 11.56
CA THR A 319 24.85 9.90 12.99
C THR A 319 26.13 9.26 13.54
N GLU A 320 26.85 10.00 14.37
CA GLU A 320 27.97 9.47 15.17
C GLU A 320 27.46 8.74 16.42
N ASP A 321 26.21 8.98 16.83
CA ASP A 321 25.58 8.32 17.96
C ASP A 321 25.16 6.89 17.57
N LYS A 322 25.96 5.93 18.04
CA LYS A 322 25.73 4.50 17.81
C LYS A 322 24.74 3.89 18.79
N SER A 323 24.28 4.63 19.81
CA SER A 323 23.64 4.06 21.01
C SER A 323 22.29 3.36 20.78
N ASN A 324 21.66 3.52 19.61
CA ASN A 324 20.48 2.72 19.19
C ASN A 324 20.53 2.31 17.71
N LEU A 325 21.67 2.54 17.05
CA LEU A 325 21.78 2.39 15.60
C LEU A 325 21.72 0.91 15.19
N GLU A 326 22.35 0.03 15.96
CA GLU A 326 22.34 -1.41 15.69
C GLU A 326 20.94 -2.02 15.83
N ASP A 327 20.16 -1.59 16.84
CA ASP A 327 18.77 -2.03 17.01
C ASP A 327 17.91 -1.58 15.81
N LYS A 328 18.02 -0.31 15.38
CA LYS A 328 17.32 0.19 14.18
C LYS A 328 17.71 -0.59 12.93
N ILE A 329 19.00 -0.85 12.71
CA ILE A 329 19.48 -1.61 11.54
C ILE A 329 18.97 -3.07 11.61
N SER A 330 18.92 -3.69 12.78
CA SER A 330 18.44 -5.06 12.94
C SER A 330 16.95 -5.21 12.57
N LYS A 331 16.18 -4.14 12.75
CA LYS A 331 14.75 -4.03 12.44
C LYS A 331 14.47 -3.48 11.04
N THR A 332 15.47 -3.43 10.16
CA THR A 332 15.27 -3.00 8.77
C THR A 332 14.19 -3.85 8.12
N VAL A 333 13.19 -3.19 7.54
CA VAL A 333 12.12 -3.81 6.75
C VAL A 333 12.07 -3.14 5.39
N VAL A 334 12.03 -3.93 4.32
CA VAL A 334 11.84 -3.40 2.96
C VAL A 334 10.42 -2.85 2.85
N SER A 335 10.26 -1.56 2.53
CA SER A 335 8.96 -0.90 2.42
C SER A 335 8.46 -0.81 0.98
N GLY A 336 9.38 -0.81 0.00
CA GLY A 336 9.03 -0.73 -1.42
C GLY A 336 10.16 -1.22 -2.32
N ILE A 337 9.77 -1.79 -3.46
CA ILE A 337 10.66 -2.26 -4.52
C ILE A 337 10.03 -1.85 -5.85
N TRP A 338 10.70 -1.00 -6.61
CA TRP A 338 10.19 -0.46 -7.87
C TRP A 338 11.12 -0.82 -9.02
N ASN A 339 10.56 -1.37 -10.09
CA ASN A 339 11.32 -1.65 -11.30
C ASN A 339 11.63 -0.34 -12.02
N VAL A 340 12.89 -0.15 -12.41
CA VAL A 340 13.28 1.00 -13.24
C VAL A 340 13.11 0.57 -14.70
N PRO A 341 12.20 1.19 -15.47
CA PRO A 341 12.04 0.88 -16.89
C PRO A 341 13.40 0.95 -17.57
N ALA A 342 13.77 -0.11 -18.29
CA ALA A 342 15.13 -0.32 -18.77
C ALA A 342 15.69 0.92 -19.50
N THR A 343 16.58 1.65 -18.81
CA THR A 343 17.37 2.75 -19.37
C THR A 343 18.70 2.26 -19.97
N SER A 344 19.06 1.00 -19.71
CA SER A 344 20.29 0.35 -20.16
C SER A 344 20.09 -1.16 -20.36
N THR A 345 21.16 -1.90 -20.68
CA THR A 345 21.15 -3.37 -20.80
C THR A 345 21.07 -4.10 -19.45
N GLN A 346 21.00 -3.39 -18.34
CA GLN A 346 20.94 -3.97 -16.99
C GLN A 346 19.58 -3.70 -16.36
N ASP A 347 19.00 -4.74 -15.76
CA ASP A 347 17.78 -4.63 -14.97
C ASP A 347 18.14 -3.95 -13.63
N VAL A 348 17.55 -2.77 -13.39
CA VAL A 348 17.78 -1.97 -12.20
C VAL A 348 16.48 -1.85 -11.42
N ILE A 349 16.57 -1.97 -10.10
CA ILE A 349 15.46 -1.72 -9.19
C ILE A 349 15.83 -0.63 -8.18
N LEU A 350 14.82 0.10 -7.72
CA LEU A 350 14.90 1.00 -6.57
C LEU A 350 14.29 0.32 -5.37
N VAL A 351 14.94 0.43 -4.21
CA VAL A 351 14.50 -0.19 -2.96
C VAL A 351 14.48 0.83 -1.84
N ALA A 352 13.38 0.87 -1.09
CA ALA A 352 13.24 1.65 0.13
C ALA A 352 13.10 0.73 1.35
N CYS A 353 13.48 1.26 2.52
CA CYS A 353 13.28 0.59 3.79
C CYS A 353 12.52 1.50 4.76
N GLU A 354 11.66 0.91 5.59
CA GLU A 354 10.84 1.65 6.55
C GLU A 354 11.72 2.49 7.49
N GLY A 355 11.43 3.79 7.59
CA GLY A 355 12.17 4.70 8.47
C GLY A 355 13.60 5.05 8.01
N VAL A 356 13.98 4.72 6.77
CA VAL A 356 15.29 5.04 6.20
C VAL A 356 15.18 6.22 5.22
N PRO A 357 15.99 7.29 5.36
CA PRO A 357 15.96 8.45 4.47
C PRO A 357 16.87 8.26 3.25
N ALA A 358 16.68 7.14 2.54
CA ALA A 358 17.37 6.84 1.29
C ALA A 358 16.58 5.87 0.42
N VAL A 359 16.84 5.92 -0.88
CA VAL A 359 16.49 4.87 -1.84
C VAL A 359 17.78 4.22 -2.36
N PHE A 360 17.80 2.89 -2.47
CA PHE A 360 18.94 2.12 -2.95
C PHE A 360 18.68 1.66 -4.39
N SER A 361 19.55 2.07 -5.31
CA SER A 361 19.58 1.58 -6.69
C SER A 361 20.41 0.32 -6.77
N ILE A 362 19.81 -0.79 -7.20
CA ILE A 362 20.43 -2.11 -7.27
C ILE A 362 20.36 -2.62 -8.70
N SER A 363 21.51 -2.96 -9.27
CA SER A 363 21.61 -3.64 -10.56
C SER A 363 21.55 -5.14 -10.33
N LEU A 364 20.62 -5.83 -10.99
CA LEU A 364 20.36 -7.25 -10.76
C LEU A 364 21.36 -8.19 -11.44
N GLY A 365 22.32 -7.66 -12.22
CA GLY A 365 23.40 -8.44 -12.83
C GLY A 365 22.98 -9.36 -13.99
N GLY A 366 21.72 -9.30 -14.43
CA GLY A 366 21.17 -10.18 -15.47
C GLY A 366 21.18 -11.66 -15.05
N THR A 367 21.16 -12.59 -16.03
CA THR A 367 21.08 -14.04 -15.75
C THR A 367 22.35 -14.65 -15.15
N ASN A 368 23.50 -13.96 -15.22
CA ASN A 368 24.81 -14.55 -14.92
C ASN A 368 25.64 -13.75 -13.89
N GLY A 369 25.27 -12.51 -13.56
CA GLY A 369 25.98 -11.68 -12.59
C GLY A 369 25.29 -11.64 -11.23
N PRO A 370 26.02 -11.49 -10.12
CA PRO A 370 25.41 -11.23 -8.84
C PRO A 370 24.77 -9.82 -8.83
N PRO A 371 23.71 -9.60 -8.03
CA PRO A 371 23.17 -8.26 -7.82
C PRO A 371 24.19 -7.39 -7.09
N VAL A 372 24.31 -6.12 -7.49
CA VAL A 372 25.25 -5.16 -6.92
C VAL A 372 24.57 -3.83 -6.59
N LEU A 373 25.05 -3.19 -5.53
CA LEU A 373 24.63 -1.83 -5.19
C LEU A 373 25.18 -0.87 -6.24
N GLY A 374 24.30 -0.17 -6.95
CA GLY A 374 24.67 0.89 -7.88
C GLY A 374 24.93 2.21 -7.14
N GLN A 375 23.87 2.80 -6.60
CA GLN A 375 23.93 4.09 -5.90
C GLN A 375 22.97 4.11 -4.72
N THR A 376 23.41 4.72 -3.61
CA THR A 376 22.52 5.13 -2.52
C THR A 376 22.11 6.58 -2.74
N ILE A 377 20.81 6.82 -2.90
CA ILE A 377 20.22 8.13 -3.16
C ILE A 377 19.75 8.70 -1.81
N PRO A 378 20.47 9.69 -1.23
CA PRO A 378 20.08 10.28 0.04
C PRO A 378 18.82 11.14 -0.11
N LEU A 379 17.96 11.09 0.90
CA LEU A 379 16.73 11.89 0.96
C LEU A 379 16.74 12.84 2.16
N THR A 380 15.95 13.89 2.05
CA THR A 380 15.72 14.86 3.13
C THR A 380 14.70 14.38 4.17
N GLY A 381 14.08 13.22 3.96
CA GLY A 381 13.14 12.53 4.84
C GLY A 381 13.04 11.04 4.54
N ASN A 382 12.32 10.28 5.35
CA ASN A 382 12.20 8.83 5.14
C ASN A 382 11.45 8.53 3.85
N ALA A 383 11.91 7.56 3.08
CA ALA A 383 11.26 7.14 1.85
C ALA A 383 9.90 6.49 2.16
N LEU A 384 8.83 6.95 1.50
CA LEU A 384 7.48 6.41 1.65
C LEU A 384 7.05 5.61 0.43
N ASP A 385 7.15 6.21 -0.76
CA ASP A 385 6.78 5.56 -2.03
C ASP A 385 7.51 6.20 -3.23
N VAL A 386 7.55 5.51 -4.37
CA VAL A 386 8.26 5.96 -5.59
C VAL A 386 7.39 5.78 -6.83
N GLY A 387 7.18 6.88 -7.56
CA GLY A 387 6.61 6.87 -8.91
C GLY A 387 7.70 7.10 -9.95
N ILE A 388 7.61 6.47 -11.12
CA ILE A 388 8.63 6.60 -12.17
C ILE A 388 8.03 7.17 -13.46
N ILE A 389 8.64 8.24 -13.96
CA ILE A 389 8.33 8.82 -15.27
C ILE A 389 9.44 8.43 -16.23
N SER A 390 9.10 7.70 -17.31
CA SER A 390 10.06 7.41 -18.38
C SER A 390 9.92 8.46 -19.49
N GLN A 391 10.93 9.31 -19.66
CA GLN A 391 10.91 10.35 -20.70
C GLN A 391 11.21 9.76 -22.08
N ASN A 392 12.11 8.78 -22.12
CA ASN A 392 12.44 7.97 -23.28
C ASN A 392 13.14 6.68 -22.82
N LYS A 393 13.68 5.88 -23.76
CA LYS A 393 14.35 4.60 -23.47
C LYS A 393 15.70 4.73 -22.72
N GLU A 394 16.23 5.92 -22.55
CA GLU A 394 17.54 6.16 -21.91
C GLU A 394 17.44 7.02 -20.64
N PHE A 395 16.31 7.72 -20.46
CA PHE A 395 16.10 8.69 -19.40
C PHE A 395 14.78 8.43 -18.68
N CYS A 396 14.87 8.21 -17.37
CA CYS A 396 13.72 8.18 -16.47
C CYS A 396 13.96 9.09 -15.27
N THR A 397 12.89 9.60 -14.68
CA THR A 397 12.91 10.36 -13.43
C THR A 397 12.12 9.58 -12.39
N ALA A 398 12.76 9.25 -11.27
CA ALA A 398 12.09 8.73 -10.09
C ALA A 398 11.62 9.90 -9.23
N ILE A 399 10.34 9.88 -8.88
CA ILE A 399 9.71 10.81 -7.94
C ILE A 399 9.57 10.04 -6.64
N VAL A 400 10.20 10.53 -5.59
CA VAL A 400 10.19 9.89 -4.27
C VAL A 400 9.31 10.71 -3.34
N SER A 401 8.27 10.09 -2.79
CA SER A 401 7.54 10.68 -1.67
C SER A 401 8.31 10.49 -0.38
N ILE A 402 8.40 11.57 0.40
CA ILE A 402 9.20 11.61 1.62
C ILE A 402 8.38 12.04 2.83
N ASP A 403 8.71 11.45 3.98
CA ASP A 403 8.19 11.90 5.27
C ASP A 403 8.84 13.24 5.66
N ASN A 404 8.05 14.30 5.49
CA ASN A 404 8.39 15.67 5.88
C ASN A 404 7.92 16.03 7.30
N ILE A 405 7.38 15.09 8.08
CA ILE A 405 6.89 15.31 9.45
C ILE A 405 7.90 14.83 10.48
N HIS A 406 8.46 13.63 10.30
CA HIS A 406 9.44 13.06 11.23
C HIS A 406 10.88 13.32 10.79
N LYS A 407 11.81 13.39 11.76
CA LYS A 407 13.24 13.56 11.50
C LYS A 407 13.76 12.42 10.61
N PRO A 408 14.68 12.68 9.66
CA PRO A 408 15.30 11.65 8.85
C PRO A 408 15.90 10.53 9.73
N GLY A 409 15.58 9.27 9.44
CA GLY A 409 16.03 8.12 10.23
C GLY A 409 15.23 7.86 11.51
N SER A 410 14.10 8.55 11.71
CA SER A 410 13.18 8.36 12.82
C SER A 410 11.74 8.24 12.33
N THR A 411 10.99 7.30 12.91
CA THR A 411 9.55 7.11 12.66
C THR A 411 8.68 7.73 13.76
N THR A 412 9.30 8.37 14.76
CA THR A 412 8.60 8.87 15.95
C THR A 412 8.99 10.29 16.35
N GLU A 413 10.22 10.72 16.08
CA GLU A 413 10.68 12.06 16.43
C GLU A 413 10.21 13.06 15.39
N ILE A 414 9.43 14.04 15.80
CA ILE A 414 8.91 15.10 14.93
C ILE A 414 10.01 16.13 14.66
N ARG A 415 10.01 16.71 13.47
CA ARG A 415 10.90 17.81 13.08
C ARG A 415 10.58 19.11 13.82
N GLU A 416 11.59 19.96 13.99
CA GLU A 416 11.41 21.30 14.58
C GLU A 416 11.31 22.38 13.49
N ASP A 417 11.90 22.12 12.33
CA ASP A 417 11.85 22.94 11.13
C ASP A 417 10.54 22.73 10.34
N GLU A 418 10.16 23.73 9.53
CA GLU A 418 9.16 23.49 8.48
C GLU A 418 9.74 22.42 7.56
N GLY A 419 9.20 21.21 7.70
CA GLY A 419 9.71 20.04 7.00
C GLY A 419 9.85 20.27 5.50
N PRO A 420 10.78 19.57 4.85
CA PRO A 420 11.10 19.78 3.44
C PRO A 420 9.88 19.57 2.54
N ASN A 421 10.09 19.86 1.27
CA ASN A 421 9.27 19.40 0.15
C ASN A 421 8.75 17.96 0.39
N ARG A 422 7.51 17.65 0.00
CA ARG A 422 6.91 16.31 0.16
C ARG A 422 7.43 15.28 -0.86
N LEU A 423 8.08 15.79 -1.90
CA LEU A 423 8.63 15.04 -3.01
C LEU A 423 10.10 15.42 -3.24
N GLN A 424 10.89 14.46 -3.72
CA GLN A 424 12.20 14.70 -4.33
C GLN A 424 12.28 13.93 -5.65
N CYS A 425 12.82 14.54 -6.70
CA CYS A 425 12.97 13.91 -8.01
C CYS A 425 14.43 13.65 -8.34
N PHE A 426 14.69 12.48 -8.92
CA PHE A 426 16.01 12.06 -9.35
C PHE A 426 15.94 11.53 -10.78
N SER A 427 16.68 12.13 -11.70
CA SER A 427 16.83 11.66 -13.07
C SER A 427 17.94 10.61 -13.15
N CYS A 428 17.70 9.55 -13.90
CA CYS A 428 18.68 8.50 -14.19
C CYS A 428 19.24 8.68 -15.59
N LYS A 429 20.56 8.72 -15.70
CA LYS A 429 21.30 8.69 -16.97
C LYS A 429 22.44 7.69 -16.85
N GLY A 430 22.41 6.62 -17.66
CA GLY A 430 23.49 5.63 -17.66
C GLY A 430 23.71 4.94 -16.30
N ASN A 431 22.61 4.66 -15.58
CA ASN A 431 22.57 4.07 -14.23
C ASN A 431 23.04 4.98 -13.08
N GLU A 432 23.36 6.25 -13.35
CA GLU A 432 23.65 7.26 -12.33
C GLU A 432 22.41 8.14 -12.09
N TRP A 433 22.08 8.36 -10.82
CA TRP A 433 20.96 9.17 -10.36
C TRP A 433 21.43 10.55 -9.90
N HIS A 434 20.80 11.59 -10.44
CA HIS A 434 21.06 12.99 -10.11
C HIS A 434 19.76 13.71 -9.78
N GLU A 435 19.80 14.66 -8.87
CA GLU A 435 18.63 15.48 -8.53
C GLU A 435 18.09 16.20 -9.78
N ASP A 436 16.78 16.09 -10.01
CA ASP A 436 16.09 16.64 -11.17
C ASP A 436 15.30 17.89 -10.75
N SER A 437 15.99 19.04 -10.75
CA SER A 437 15.39 20.33 -10.37
C SER A 437 14.30 20.78 -11.35
N ASP A 438 14.36 20.35 -12.62
CA ASP A 438 13.41 20.76 -13.66
C ASP A 438 12.04 20.09 -13.46
N VAL A 439 12.03 18.78 -13.21
CA VAL A 439 10.79 18.05 -12.88
C VAL A 439 10.28 18.50 -11.51
N MET A 440 11.16 18.71 -10.52
CA MET A 440 10.77 19.26 -9.23
C MET A 440 10.06 20.61 -9.35
N ALA A 441 10.58 21.53 -10.17
CA ALA A 441 9.98 22.85 -10.37
C ALA A 441 8.59 22.74 -11.03
N LYS A 442 8.40 21.78 -11.95
CA LYS A 442 7.08 21.50 -12.54
C LYS A 442 6.11 20.93 -11.52
N LEU A 443 6.57 20.14 -10.56
CA LEU A 443 5.75 19.51 -9.51
C LEU A 443 5.49 20.41 -8.29
N GLU A 444 5.78 21.70 -8.36
CA GLU A 444 5.64 22.62 -7.22
C GLU A 444 4.23 22.62 -6.62
N TRP A 445 3.18 22.46 -7.44
CA TRP A 445 1.81 22.35 -6.94
C TRP A 445 1.60 21.10 -6.09
N LEU A 446 1.96 19.91 -6.57
CA LEU A 446 1.93 18.69 -5.76
C LEU A 446 2.83 18.78 -4.54
N ASN A 447 3.94 19.49 -4.65
CA ASN A 447 4.90 19.58 -3.57
C ASN A 447 4.41 20.49 -2.43
N ARG A 448 3.77 21.61 -2.76
CA ARG A 448 3.44 22.67 -1.78
C ARG A 448 1.97 23.09 -1.69
N ARG A 449 1.19 22.99 -2.78
CA ARG A 449 -0.13 23.64 -2.90
C ARG A 449 -1.33 22.71 -2.94
N ALA A 450 -1.15 21.42 -3.25
CA ALA A 450 -2.23 20.48 -3.56
C ALA A 450 -3.31 20.28 -2.47
N LEU A 451 -3.13 20.84 -1.27
CA LEU A 451 -4.05 20.70 -0.14
C LEU A 451 -4.62 22.02 0.39
N GLY A 452 -4.27 23.17 -0.21
CA GLY A 452 -4.82 24.48 0.17
C GLY A 452 -4.13 25.17 1.36
N ASP A 453 -2.84 24.91 1.57
CA ASP A 453 -2.08 25.41 2.74
C ASP A 453 -1.49 26.83 2.56
N GLU A 454 -1.81 27.56 1.49
CA GLU A 454 -1.57 29.01 1.41
C GLU A 454 -2.85 29.74 1.79
N GLY A 455 -2.77 30.48 2.91
CA GLY A 455 -3.81 31.39 3.34
C GLY A 455 -4.20 32.33 2.21
N ASP A 456 -5.52 32.46 2.02
CA ASP A 456 -6.13 33.54 1.26
C ASP A 456 -5.49 34.86 1.70
N SER A 457 -4.65 35.43 0.83
CA SER A 457 -4.05 36.74 1.02
C SER A 457 -5.16 37.78 0.87
N GLY A 458 -5.97 37.92 1.92
CA GLY A 458 -7.20 38.68 1.83
C GLY A 458 -8.13 38.65 3.03
N THR A 459 -7.68 38.42 4.26
CA THR A 459 -8.21 39.08 5.48
C THR A 459 -7.50 38.59 6.74
N ASP A 460 -7.09 39.54 7.59
CA ASP A 460 -6.50 39.32 8.92
C ASP A 460 -7.36 38.37 9.77
N SER A 461 -6.98 37.09 9.84
CA SER A 461 -7.34 36.23 10.95
C SER A 461 -6.13 35.36 11.30
N LYS A 462 -5.52 35.66 12.46
CA LYS A 462 -4.46 34.86 13.07
C LYS A 462 -4.97 33.43 13.31
N VAL A 463 -4.78 32.53 12.34
CA VAL A 463 -4.82 31.10 12.59
C VAL A 463 -3.53 30.74 13.30
N THR A 464 -3.62 30.58 14.61
CA THR A 464 -2.53 30.01 15.41
C THR A 464 -2.31 28.59 14.93
N SER A 465 -1.07 28.29 14.51
CA SER A 465 -0.59 26.95 14.20
C SER A 465 -0.66 26.08 15.45
N GLN A 466 -1.81 25.46 15.72
CA GLN A 466 -1.89 24.45 16.75
C GLN A 466 -1.13 23.20 16.29
N SER A 467 -0.13 22.79 17.07
CA SER A 467 0.49 21.48 16.97
C SER A 467 -0.59 20.39 16.87
N PRO A 468 -0.45 19.39 15.98
CA PRO A 468 -1.42 18.29 15.88
C PRO A 468 -1.62 17.65 17.26
N ARG A 469 -2.84 17.19 17.56
CA ARG A 469 -3.08 16.52 18.85
C ARG A 469 -2.32 15.20 18.84
N ARG A 470 -1.85 14.73 19.99
CA ARG A 470 -1.13 13.44 20.15
C ARG A 470 -1.86 12.23 19.55
N ALA A 471 -3.20 12.28 19.45
CA ALA A 471 -4.01 11.24 18.81
C ALA A 471 -3.86 11.27 17.27
N ASP A 472 -3.75 12.46 16.68
CA ASP A 472 -3.58 12.67 15.25
C ASP A 472 -2.17 12.26 14.81
N GLU A 473 -1.16 12.52 15.65
CA GLU A 473 0.23 12.07 15.43
C GLU A 473 0.34 10.55 15.37
N LYS A 474 -0.28 9.85 16.32
CA LYS A 474 -0.27 8.38 16.33
C LYS A 474 -0.99 7.82 15.11
N ALA A 475 -2.16 8.37 14.76
CA ALA A 475 -2.92 7.92 13.59
C ALA A 475 -2.11 8.10 12.29
N LEU A 476 -1.45 9.26 12.11
CA LEU A 476 -0.58 9.50 10.97
C LEU A 476 0.60 8.53 10.94
N ARG A 477 1.25 8.31 12.08
CA ARG A 477 2.36 7.35 12.16
C ARG A 477 1.93 5.94 11.81
N ASP A 478 0.78 5.48 12.31
CA ASP A 478 0.24 4.14 12.03
C ASP A 478 -0.20 4.00 10.55
N ILE A 479 -0.36 5.12 9.81
CA ILE A 479 -0.60 5.13 8.36
C ILE A 479 0.72 5.04 7.58
N LEU A 480 1.76 5.78 7.99
CA LEU A 480 3.04 5.85 7.29
C LEU A 480 3.97 4.67 7.60
N TYR A 481 3.86 4.14 8.82
CA TYR A 481 4.78 3.15 9.38
C TYR A 481 3.99 2.04 10.06
N GLY A 482 4.50 0.81 9.96
CA GLY A 482 3.84 -0.31 10.60
C GLY A 482 4.18 -1.68 10.03
N MET A 483 5.03 -1.78 9.01
CA MET A 483 5.47 -3.06 8.47
C MET A 483 6.33 -3.81 9.47
N GLU A 484 7.08 -3.12 10.34
CA GLU A 484 7.80 -3.76 11.45
C GLU A 484 6.88 -4.61 12.35
N ASN A 485 5.61 -4.22 12.50
CA ASN A 485 4.64 -4.95 13.33
C ASN A 485 4.27 -6.34 12.78
N LEU A 486 4.64 -6.65 11.53
CA LEU A 486 4.44 -7.97 10.95
C LEU A 486 5.41 -9.01 11.57
N ARG A 487 6.55 -8.57 12.09
CA ARG A 487 7.55 -9.43 12.74
C ARG A 487 6.91 -10.25 13.87
N LYS A 488 7.19 -11.56 13.87
CA LYS A 488 6.71 -12.48 14.91
C LYS A 488 7.35 -12.10 16.24
N ARG A 489 6.54 -12.00 17.30
CA ARG A 489 7.07 -11.65 18.64
C ARG A 489 7.73 -12.89 19.26
N PRO A 490 8.89 -12.75 19.91
CA PRO A 490 9.52 -13.85 20.64
C PRO A 490 8.53 -14.46 21.66
N GLY A 491 8.35 -15.78 21.64
CA GLY A 491 7.42 -16.50 22.53
C GLY A 491 5.93 -16.46 22.10
N ALA A 492 5.61 -15.87 20.94
CA ALA A 492 4.25 -15.95 20.39
C ALA A 492 3.94 -17.31 19.73
N GLU A 493 4.88 -18.25 19.69
CA GLU A 493 4.72 -19.59 19.10
C GLU A 493 4.85 -20.76 20.10
N ASP A 494 5.09 -20.46 21.39
CA ASP A 494 5.11 -21.48 22.47
C ASP A 494 3.73 -21.71 23.12
#